data_AF-A0A936FQ43-F1
#
_entry.id   AF-A0A936FQ43-F1
#
_cell.length_a   1.000
_cell.length_b   1.000
_cell.length_c   1.000
_cell.angle_alpha   90.00
_cell.angle_beta   90.00
_cell.angle_gamma   90.00
#
_symmetry.space_group_name_H-M   'P 1'
#
loop_
_entity.id
_entity.type
_entity.pdbx_description
1 polymer ?
#
loop_
_entity_poly.entity_id
_entity_poly.type
_entity_poly.pdbx_seq_one_letter_code
_entity_poly.pdbx_strand_id
1 'polypeptide(L)'
;MAAELYFAEPRSAYAARPPLVVDASLIAAILFAEPAFDLAHARLRGFTPIAPALLDFEIANAVTTRLRRRAIGADDAAAAMQDFLDLPIERAEIDAGALPLLADRFGLTAYDAAYLWLAGEVRAPLATFDSHLARAAVKYLDGLSPPG
;
A
#
# COMPACT_ATOMS: atom_id res chain seq x y z
N MET A 1 -45.46 -7.81 24.96
CA MET A 1 -44.50 -6.76 25.34
C MET A 1 -43.31 -6.89 24.41
N ALA A 2 -42.92 -5.83 23.70
CA ALA A 2 -41.79 -5.86 22.77
C ALA A 2 -40.47 -5.81 23.57
N ALA A 3 -39.45 -6.54 23.10
CA ALA A 3 -38.14 -6.56 23.73
C ALA A 3 -37.39 -5.25 23.46
N GLU A 4 -36.75 -4.71 24.49
CA GLU A 4 -35.93 -3.50 24.41
C GLU A 4 -34.45 -3.92 24.37
N LEU A 5 -33.73 -3.49 23.33
CA LEU A 5 -32.31 -3.78 23.13
C LEU A 5 -31.49 -2.65 23.74
N TYR A 6 -30.70 -2.99 24.76
CA TYR A 6 -29.75 -2.07 25.37
C TYR A 6 -28.36 -2.29 24.77
N PHE A 7 -27.81 -1.25 24.15
CA PHE A 7 -26.54 -1.28 23.43
C PHE A 7 -25.62 -0.19 24.01
N ALA A 8 -24.44 -0.58 24.49
CA ALA A 8 -23.46 0.32 25.09
C ALA A 8 -22.06 0.01 24.55
N GLU A 9 -21.38 1.03 24.03
CA GLU A 9 -20.08 0.88 23.36
C GLU A 9 -19.05 1.95 23.79
N PRO A 10 -17.74 1.67 23.68
CA PRO A 10 -16.69 2.62 24.05
C PRO A 10 -16.65 3.83 23.09
N ARG A 11 -16.34 5.02 23.62
CA ARG A 11 -16.28 6.29 22.87
C ARG A 11 -15.21 6.38 21.77
N SER A 12 -14.37 5.36 21.56
CA SER A 12 -13.20 5.43 20.66
C SER A 12 -13.02 4.27 19.67
N ALA A 13 -13.88 3.24 19.69
CA ALA A 13 -13.65 2.01 18.92
C ALA A 13 -13.96 2.13 17.41
N TYR A 14 -14.41 3.31 16.94
CA TYR A 14 -14.93 3.49 15.58
C TYR A 14 -14.23 4.58 14.77
N ALA A 15 -13.05 5.05 15.16
CA ALA A 15 -12.26 5.90 14.26
C ALA A 15 -11.77 5.02 13.09
N ALA A 16 -12.61 4.89 12.05
CA ALA A 16 -12.23 4.30 10.78
C ALA A 16 -10.96 5.00 10.33
N ARG A 17 -9.84 4.27 10.34
CA ARG A 17 -8.57 4.81 9.89
C ARG A 17 -8.68 5.04 8.39
N PRO A 18 -8.35 6.25 7.88
CA PRO A 18 -8.43 6.50 6.45
C PRO A 18 -7.53 5.52 5.69
N PRO A 19 -7.92 5.13 4.47
CA PRO A 19 -7.07 4.30 3.63
C PRO A 19 -5.77 5.01 3.29
N LEU A 20 -4.69 4.23 3.12
CA LEU A 20 -3.42 4.68 2.58
C LEU A 20 -2.95 3.65 1.56
N VAL A 21 -2.79 4.06 0.31
CA VAL A 21 -2.19 3.17 -0.69
C VAL A 21 -0.71 3.03 -0.40
N VAL A 22 -0.25 1.81 -0.22
CA VAL A 22 1.15 1.48 0.07
C VAL A 22 1.75 0.71 -1.09
N ASP A 23 2.95 1.09 -1.52
CA ASP A 23 3.67 0.38 -2.57
C ASP A 23 4.69 -0.62 -2.01
N ALA A 24 5.30 -1.41 -2.90
CA ALA A 24 6.31 -2.38 -2.52
C ALA A 24 7.54 -1.73 -1.87
N SER A 25 7.93 -0.51 -2.28
CA SER A 25 9.11 0.16 -1.72
C SER A 25 8.91 0.53 -0.25
N LEU A 26 7.72 1.03 0.13
CA LEU A 26 7.38 1.32 1.52
C LEU A 26 7.38 0.06 2.39
N ILE A 27 6.76 -1.02 1.88
CA ILE A 27 6.67 -2.29 2.62
C ILE A 27 8.03 -2.97 2.74
N ALA A 28 8.85 -2.95 1.69
CA ALA A 28 10.21 -3.47 1.73
C ALA A 28 11.09 -2.74 2.77
N ALA A 29 10.94 -1.42 2.90
CA ALA A 29 11.70 -0.66 3.90
C ALA A 29 11.41 -1.13 5.34
N ILE A 30 10.16 -1.51 5.61
CA ILE A 30 9.75 -2.05 6.91
C ILE A 30 10.25 -3.48 7.07
N LEU A 31 9.97 -4.34 6.09
CA LEU A 31 10.23 -5.77 6.15
C LEU A 31 11.72 -6.10 6.27
N PHE A 32 12.58 -5.30 5.64
CA PHE A 32 14.03 -5.53 5.62
C PHE A 32 14.81 -4.57 6.52
N ALA A 33 14.12 -3.85 7.42
CA ALA A 33 14.72 -2.87 8.32
C ALA A 33 15.69 -1.90 7.61
N GLU A 34 15.28 -1.39 6.44
CA GLU A 34 16.10 -0.46 5.67
C GLU A 34 16.23 0.88 6.42
N PRO A 35 17.19 1.76 6.06
CA PRO A 35 17.37 3.04 6.76
C PRO A 35 16.11 3.92 6.84
N ALA A 36 15.14 3.71 5.95
CA ALA A 36 13.87 4.41 5.93
C ALA A 36 12.77 3.77 6.83
N PHE A 37 13.10 2.74 7.60
CA PHE A 37 12.18 1.99 8.47
C PHE A 37 11.33 2.90 9.36
N ASP A 38 11.97 3.79 10.13
CA ASP A 38 11.26 4.65 11.09
C ASP A 38 10.26 5.57 10.40
N LEU A 39 10.62 6.09 9.23
CA LEU A 39 9.75 6.94 8.41
C LEU A 39 8.57 6.16 7.84
N ALA A 40 8.83 4.97 7.29
CA ALA A 40 7.79 4.10 6.73
C ALA A 40 6.81 3.64 7.82
N HIS A 41 7.35 3.16 8.94
CA HIS A 41 6.57 2.70 10.09
C HIS A 41 5.74 3.84 10.70
N ALA A 42 6.31 5.05 10.81
CA ALA A 42 5.58 6.22 11.26
C ALA A 42 4.41 6.60 10.35
N ARG A 43 4.59 6.48 9.03
CA ARG A 43 3.55 6.85 8.06
C ARG A 43 2.34 5.92 8.09
N LEU A 44 2.55 4.63 8.37
CA LEU A 44 1.45 3.66 8.51
C LEU A 44 0.59 3.91 9.77
N ARG A 45 1.15 4.56 10.79
CA ARG A 45 0.40 4.81 12.04
C ARG A 45 -0.78 5.73 11.76
N GLY A 46 -1.98 5.21 12.03
CA GLY A 46 -3.24 5.95 11.88
C GLY A 46 -3.95 5.75 10.54
N PHE A 47 -3.40 4.94 9.63
CA PHE A 47 -4.05 4.58 8.36
C PHE A 47 -4.43 3.10 8.30
N THR A 48 -5.33 2.76 7.40
CA THR A 48 -5.61 1.38 6.95
C THR A 48 -4.85 1.16 5.64
N PRO A 49 -3.74 0.40 5.64
CA PRO A 49 -2.97 0.22 4.42
C PRO A 49 -3.75 -0.65 3.42
N ILE A 50 -3.75 -0.23 2.16
CA ILE A 50 -4.38 -0.92 1.04
C ILE A 50 -3.41 -0.97 -0.14
N ALA A 51 -3.43 -2.04 -0.92
CA ALA A 51 -2.56 -2.20 -2.07
C ALA A 51 -3.19 -3.10 -3.14
N PRO A 52 -2.78 -3.01 -4.41
CA PRO A 52 -3.07 -4.02 -5.42
C PRO A 52 -2.53 -5.40 -5.01
N ALA A 53 -3.14 -6.48 -5.50
CA ALA A 53 -2.59 -7.84 -5.40
C ALA A 53 -1.17 -7.98 -6.00
N LEU A 54 -0.79 -7.05 -6.88
CA LEU A 54 0.57 -6.94 -7.42
C LEU A 54 1.65 -6.87 -6.33
N LEU A 55 1.35 -6.26 -5.17
CA LEU A 55 2.27 -6.11 -4.06
C LEU A 55 2.87 -7.45 -3.62
N ASP A 56 2.09 -8.53 -3.66
CA ASP A 56 2.55 -9.87 -3.26
C ASP A 56 3.68 -10.38 -4.15
N PHE A 57 3.58 -10.12 -5.46
CA PHE A 57 4.59 -10.51 -6.43
C PHE A 57 5.85 -9.66 -6.31
N GLU A 58 5.69 -8.36 -6.04
CA GLU A 58 6.82 -7.45 -5.89
C GLU A 58 7.62 -7.76 -4.62
N ILE A 59 6.96 -8.05 -3.50
CA ILE A 59 7.63 -8.47 -2.27
C ILE A 59 8.28 -9.84 -2.44
N ALA A 60 7.59 -10.82 -3.05
CA ALA A 60 8.19 -12.12 -3.35
C ALA A 60 9.44 -11.98 -4.24
N ASN A 61 9.42 -11.09 -5.23
CA ASN A 61 10.58 -10.80 -6.07
C ASN A 61 11.70 -10.09 -5.28
N ALA A 62 11.37 -9.19 -4.36
CA ALA A 62 12.35 -8.53 -3.49
C ALA A 62 13.05 -9.54 -2.55
N VAL A 63 12.31 -10.48 -1.97
CA VAL A 63 12.84 -11.60 -1.17
C VAL A 63 13.72 -12.50 -2.04
N THR A 64 13.23 -12.90 -3.22
CA THR A 64 13.98 -13.72 -4.19
C THR A 64 15.30 -13.08 -4.60
N THR A 65 15.29 -11.76 -4.81
CA THR A 65 16.49 -11.00 -5.19
C THR A 65 17.53 -11.01 -4.07
N ARG A 66 17.11 -10.86 -2.81
CA ARG A 66 17.99 -10.94 -1.64
C ARG A 66 18.57 -12.35 -1.47
N LEU A 67 17.74 -13.38 -1.66
CA LEU A 67 18.17 -14.78 -1.61
C LEU A 67 19.23 -15.08 -2.68
N ARG A 68 19.00 -14.65 -3.93
CA ARG A 68 19.96 -14.81 -5.05
C ARG A 68 21.28 -14.08 -4.81
N ARG A 69 21.23 -12.93 -4.13
CA ARG A 69 22.41 -12.16 -3.72
C ARG A 69 23.10 -12.72 -2.47
N ARG A 70 22.59 -13.81 -1.89
CA ARG A 70 23.07 -14.40 -0.62
C ARG A 70 23.07 -13.41 0.55
N ALA A 71 22.18 -12.42 0.50
CA ALA A 71 22.01 -11.45 1.59
C ALA A 71 21.20 -12.03 2.75
N ILE A 72 20.39 -13.06 2.49
CA ILE A 72 19.55 -13.79 3.45
C ILE A 72 19.57 -15.29 3.12
N GLY A 73 19.30 -16.13 4.12
CA GLY A 73 19.12 -17.58 3.97
C GLY A 73 17.70 -17.98 3.56
N ALA A 74 17.48 -19.28 3.33
CA ALA A 74 16.16 -19.81 2.98
C ALA A 74 15.14 -19.64 4.12
N ASP A 75 15.57 -19.87 5.36
CA ASP A 75 14.71 -19.69 6.55
C ASP A 75 14.34 -18.22 6.74
N ASP A 76 15.30 -17.30 6.57
CA ASP A 76 15.05 -15.85 6.62
C ASP A 76 14.07 -15.40 5.53
N ALA A 77 14.15 -15.98 4.32
CA ALA A 77 13.24 -15.66 3.23
C ALA A 77 11.82 -16.16 3.52
N ALA A 78 11.68 -17.36 4.10
CA ALA A 78 10.38 -17.88 4.52
C ALA A 78 9.78 -17.03 5.65
N ALA A 79 10.59 -16.64 6.64
CA ALA A 79 10.19 -15.75 7.72
C ALA A 79 9.73 -14.38 7.19
N ALA A 80 10.51 -13.75 6.30
CA ALA A 80 10.15 -12.46 5.70
C ALA A 80 8.83 -12.54 4.91
N MET A 81 8.56 -13.64 4.21
CA MET A 81 7.27 -13.80 3.53
C MET A 81 6.11 -14.01 4.51
N GLN A 82 6.32 -14.73 5.61
CA GLN A 82 5.30 -14.86 6.66
C GLN A 82 5.03 -13.50 7.32
N ASP A 83 6.07 -12.77 7.73
CA ASP A 83 5.94 -11.43 8.32
C ASP A 83 5.18 -10.48 7.40
N PHE A 84 5.43 -10.54 6.09
CA PHE A 84 4.70 -9.75 5.10
C PHE A 84 3.21 -10.14 5.00
N LEU A 85 2.90 -11.43 4.99
CA LEU A 85 1.52 -11.93 4.90
C LEU A 85 0.70 -11.63 6.16
N ASP A 86 1.37 -11.52 7.31
CA ASP A 86 0.75 -11.14 8.58
C ASP A 86 0.49 -9.62 8.69
N LEU A 87 1.03 -8.80 7.77
CA LEU A 87 0.72 -7.36 7.76
C LEU A 87 -0.75 -7.14 7.41
N PRO A 88 -1.48 -6.28 8.16
CA PRO A 88 -2.90 -6.01 7.95
C PRO A 88 -3.12 -5.04 6.77
N ILE A 89 -2.68 -5.43 5.57
CA ILE A 89 -2.79 -4.65 4.34
C ILE A 89 -3.92 -5.24 3.49
N GLU A 90 -4.95 -4.47 3.22
CA GLU A 90 -6.04 -4.88 2.36
C GLU A 90 -5.57 -5.01 0.89
N ARG A 91 -5.93 -6.11 0.24
CA ARG A 91 -5.67 -6.32 -1.19
C ARG A 91 -6.88 -5.90 -2.00
N ALA A 92 -6.70 -4.90 -2.86
CA ALA A 92 -7.75 -4.38 -3.72
C ALA A 92 -7.64 -4.95 -5.15
N GLU A 93 -8.80 -5.15 -5.78
CA GLU A 93 -8.90 -5.43 -7.20
C GLU A 93 -8.56 -4.18 -8.02
N ILE A 94 -7.99 -4.39 -9.20
CA ILE A 94 -7.56 -3.32 -10.11
C ILE A 94 -8.23 -3.50 -11.46
N ASP A 95 -8.74 -2.41 -12.04
CA ASP A 95 -9.09 -2.38 -13.46
C ASP A 95 -7.82 -2.30 -14.32
N ALA A 96 -7.33 -3.47 -14.73
CA ALA A 96 -6.17 -3.58 -15.61
C ALA A 96 -6.35 -2.86 -16.96
N GLY A 97 -7.60 -2.68 -17.42
CA GLY A 97 -7.92 -1.98 -18.67
C GLY A 97 -7.66 -0.47 -18.61
N ALA A 98 -7.75 0.13 -17.42
CA ALA A 98 -7.46 1.55 -17.21
C ALA A 98 -5.95 1.87 -17.15
N LEU A 99 -5.11 0.87 -16.87
CA LEU A 99 -3.68 1.07 -16.61
C LEU A 99 -2.89 1.60 -17.80
N PRO A 100 -3.06 1.14 -19.06
CA PRO A 100 -2.21 1.59 -20.16
C PRO A 100 -2.30 3.10 -20.42
N LEU A 101 -3.51 3.66 -20.39
CA LEU A 101 -3.71 5.10 -20.61
C LEU A 101 -3.23 5.93 -19.41
N LEU A 102 -3.42 5.44 -18.19
CA LEU A 102 -2.92 6.10 -16.99
C LEU A 102 -1.39 6.09 -16.94
N ALA A 103 -0.79 4.95 -17.28
CA ALA A 103 0.64 4.76 -17.38
C ALA A 103 1.25 5.71 -18.42
N ASP A 104 0.71 5.74 -19.65
CA ASP A 104 1.17 6.65 -20.71
C ASP A 104 1.07 8.13 -20.28
N ARG A 105 -0.08 8.52 -19.70
CA ARG A 105 -0.32 9.90 -19.24
C ARG A 105 0.73 10.39 -18.24
N PHE A 106 1.20 9.53 -17.35
CA PHE A 106 2.12 9.89 -16.27
C PHE A 106 3.55 9.36 -16.48
N GLY A 107 3.83 8.69 -17.61
CA GLY A 107 5.12 8.08 -17.92
C GLY A 107 5.47 6.88 -17.03
N LEU A 108 4.48 6.23 -16.43
CA LEU A 108 4.68 5.16 -15.45
C LEU A 108 4.75 3.77 -16.11
N THR A 109 5.25 2.78 -15.38
CA THR A 109 4.99 1.38 -15.72
C THR A 109 3.52 1.03 -15.43
N ALA A 110 2.99 -0.03 -16.04
CA ALA A 110 1.66 -0.53 -15.68
C ALA A 110 1.55 -0.93 -14.20
N TYR A 111 2.67 -1.34 -13.60
CA TYR A 111 2.77 -1.68 -12.18
C TYR A 111 2.60 -0.46 -11.28
N ASP A 112 3.38 0.59 -11.54
CA ASP A 112 3.25 1.87 -10.82
C ASP A 112 1.87 2.51 -11.05
N ALA A 113 1.33 2.39 -12.26
CA ALA A 113 0.00 2.87 -12.59
C ALA A 113 -1.10 2.13 -11.81
N ALA A 114 -0.91 0.87 -11.40
CA ALA A 114 -1.87 0.15 -10.58
C ALA A 114 -2.01 0.77 -9.18
N TYR A 115 -0.89 1.15 -8.56
CA TYR A 115 -0.90 1.89 -7.29
C TYR A 115 -1.54 3.27 -7.45
N LEU A 116 -1.18 3.99 -8.53
CA LEU A 116 -1.74 5.30 -8.82
C LEU A 116 -3.26 5.25 -9.04
N TRP A 117 -3.73 4.29 -9.85
CA TRP A 117 -5.15 4.06 -10.12
C TRP A 117 -5.92 3.78 -8.83
N LEU A 118 -5.41 2.86 -8.00
CA LEU A 118 -6.03 2.51 -6.73
C LEU A 118 -6.17 3.74 -5.82
N ALA A 119 -5.13 4.56 -5.73
CA ALA A 119 -5.16 5.78 -4.92
C ALA A 119 -6.25 6.75 -5.37
N GLY A 120 -6.49 6.84 -6.69
CA GLY A 120 -7.59 7.63 -7.24
C GLY A 120 -8.97 7.04 -6.93
N GLU A 121 -9.11 5.73 -7.09
CA GLU A 121 -10.38 5.02 -6.86
C GLU A 121 -10.84 5.12 -5.40
N VAL A 122 -9.94 4.85 -4.45
CA VAL A 122 -10.24 4.97 -3.02
C VAL A 122 -10.09 6.39 -2.46
N ARG A 123 -9.75 7.36 -3.32
CA ARG A 123 -9.48 8.77 -2.96
C ARG A 123 -8.56 8.90 -1.74
N ALA A 124 -7.49 8.13 -1.76
CA ALA A 124 -6.56 7.98 -0.64
C ALA A 124 -5.16 8.52 -1.02
N PRO A 125 -4.37 8.96 -0.03
CA PRO A 125 -2.96 9.22 -0.27
C PRO A 125 -2.23 7.94 -0.72
N LEU A 126 -1.14 8.13 -1.47
CA LEU A 126 -0.19 7.08 -1.85
C LEU A 126 1.14 7.33 -1.13
N ALA A 127 1.66 6.32 -0.43
CA ALA A 127 2.98 6.34 0.19
C ALA A 127 3.94 5.44 -0.59
N THR A 128 5.03 6.04 -1.08
CA THR A 128 6.07 5.40 -1.88
C THR A 128 7.42 6.08 -1.67
N PHE A 129 8.51 5.33 -1.80
CA PHE A 129 9.87 5.87 -1.94
C PHE A 129 10.30 6.05 -3.41
N ASP A 130 9.47 5.63 -4.38
CA ASP A 130 9.70 5.90 -5.79
C ASP A 130 9.34 7.36 -6.12
N SER A 131 10.36 8.14 -6.50
CA SER A 131 10.18 9.56 -6.78
C SER A 131 9.31 9.84 -8.02
N HIS A 132 9.26 8.91 -8.98
CA HIS A 132 8.49 9.05 -10.20
C HIS A 132 7.01 8.84 -9.91
N LEU A 133 6.68 7.75 -9.21
CA LEU A 133 5.33 7.46 -8.73
C LEU A 133 4.83 8.58 -7.79
N ALA A 134 5.67 9.08 -6.89
CA ALA A 134 5.31 10.20 -6.00
C ALA A 134 4.91 11.46 -6.77
N ARG A 135 5.68 11.84 -7.81
CA ARG A 135 5.35 13.02 -8.64
C ARG A 135 4.06 12.84 -9.43
N ALA A 136 3.79 11.62 -9.91
CA ALA A 136 2.55 11.31 -10.60
C ALA A 136 1.35 11.34 -9.63
N ALA A 137 1.50 10.78 -8.43
CA ALA A 137 0.48 10.77 -7.38
C ALA A 137 0.02 12.17 -6.99
N VAL A 138 0.94 13.11 -6.76
CA VAL A 138 0.58 14.52 -6.47
C VAL A 138 -0.31 15.10 -7.57
N LYS A 139 0.13 15.02 -8.83
CA LYS A 139 -0.62 15.57 -9.97
C LYS A 139 -1.97 14.89 -10.19
N TYR A 140 -2.03 13.58 -10.03
CA TYR A 140 -3.23 12.79 -10.26
C TYR A 140 -4.28 13.07 -9.20
N LEU A 141 -3.90 13.00 -7.92
CA LEU A 141 -4.83 13.17 -6.79
C LEU A 141 -5.28 14.63 -6.63
N ASP A 142 -4.42 15.61 -6.90
CA ASP A 142 -4.81 17.03 -6.93
C ASP A 142 -5.92 17.26 -7.97
N GLY A 143 -5.83 16.61 -9.13
CA GLY A 143 -6.83 16.69 -10.20
C GLY A 143 -8.18 16.00 -9.88
N LEU A 144 -8.26 15.23 -8.78
CA LEU A 144 -9.49 14.56 -8.33
C LEU A 144 -10.24 15.36 -7.25
N SER A 145 -9.61 16.39 -6.70
CA SER A 145 -10.27 17.33 -5.78
C SER A 145 -11.25 18.20 -6.56
N PRO A 146 -12.47 18.46 -6.05
CA PRO A 146 -13.35 19.41 -6.71
C PRO A 146 -12.65 20.76 -6.83
N PRO A 147 -12.84 21.51 -7.93
CA PRO A 147 -12.32 22.87 -8.00
C PRO A 147 -12.89 23.66 -6.81
N GLY A 148 -11.99 24.27 -6.03
CA GLY A 148 -12.34 25.09 -4.87
C GLY A 148 -13.12 26.35 -5.22
#